data_AF-A0A9X8N7X1-F1
#
_entry.id   AF-A0A9X8N7X1-F1
#
_cell.length_a   1.000
_cell.length_b   1.000
_cell.length_c   1.000
_cell.angle_alpha   90.00
_cell.angle_beta   90.00
_cell.angle_gamma   90.00
#
_symmetry.space_group_name_H-M   'P 1'
#
loop_
_entity.id
_entity.type
_entity.pdbx_description
1 polymer ?
#
loop_
_entity_poly.entity_id
_entity_poly.type
_entity_poly.pdbx_seq_one_letter_code
_entity_poly.pdbx_strand_id
1 'polypeptide(L)'
;MTNSAQVHDGADWRTPVAYEVFDGTAWKRVAKKEVHDGTKWIEVFADNPTPVLEKPGRVPAPRLSQVNQDSKVYIKAEWEAPPSGGKPDRYTIRWGHAKGSWIDGGESIVRTKLILVESPLWDHAEGPKYQLRVRAHNASGQADAESPDGWITLVKPVEKIPAPAEVQVWREGGEWNEVHVFWTPVTGHEDYTIRVWHQGKVVNTVDTTGLPVNDAGYRQQYVAPVPTPQWGQVFDYEVSVKGADSWSGRVEHKWAGYSVGAPGKPKVSIRQVWWPEEEKGNHLDIEWAAPGTDPDHAFYRVEWFATGSNGTQTSGTINTTSTKTSLHLTDAVVGPVKGSNVSFKALAHSTNEDHSEDFATSVESDMTTPTWLA
;
A
#
# COMPACT_ATOMS: atom_id res chain seq x y z
N MET A 1 14.83 -69.77 -11.49
CA MET A 1 13.58 -69.00 -11.67
C MET A 1 13.08 -69.32 -13.07
N THR A 2 11.94 -69.98 -13.17
CA THR A 2 11.29 -70.38 -14.42
C THR A 2 10.49 -69.21 -14.97
N ASN A 3 10.88 -68.70 -16.14
CA ASN A 3 10.07 -67.74 -16.89
C ASN A 3 9.24 -68.50 -17.93
N SER A 4 7.94 -68.62 -17.68
CA SER A 4 6.95 -69.06 -18.66
C SER A 4 6.51 -67.88 -19.51
N ALA A 5 6.68 -67.96 -20.83
CA ALA A 5 6.13 -67.00 -21.78
C ALA A 5 4.94 -67.65 -22.52
N GLN A 6 3.78 -67.00 -22.48
CA GLN A 6 2.63 -67.33 -23.32
C GLN A 6 2.88 -66.79 -24.73
N VAL A 7 2.73 -67.66 -25.73
CA VAL A 7 2.79 -67.31 -27.15
C VAL A 7 1.37 -66.96 -27.61
N HIS A 8 1.17 -65.75 -28.11
CA HIS A 8 -0.03 -65.37 -28.85
C HIS A 8 0.28 -65.43 -30.34
N ASP A 9 -0.47 -66.27 -31.06
CA ASP A 9 -0.44 -66.36 -32.51
C ASP A 9 -1.33 -65.25 -33.09
N GLY A 10 -0.78 -64.44 -34.00
CA GLY A 10 -1.46 -63.28 -34.57
C GLY A 10 -0.47 -62.37 -35.29
N ALA A 11 -0.42 -62.53 -36.61
CA ALA A 11 0.36 -61.71 -37.53
C ALA A 11 0.01 -60.22 -37.36
N ASP A 12 0.98 -59.43 -36.91
CA ASP A 12 1.19 -58.04 -37.33
C ASP A 12 2.51 -57.53 -36.72
N TRP A 13 3.28 -56.85 -37.55
CA TRP A 13 4.62 -56.32 -37.30
C TRP A 13 4.60 -55.36 -36.11
N ARG A 14 5.02 -55.84 -34.94
CA ARG A 14 5.18 -55.00 -33.75
C ARG A 14 6.48 -54.20 -33.85
N THR A 15 6.37 -52.91 -33.56
CA THR A 15 7.47 -51.96 -33.31
C THR A 15 8.54 -52.62 -32.44
N PRO A 16 9.85 -52.47 -32.72
CA PRO A 16 10.89 -53.06 -31.89
C PRO A 16 10.74 -52.59 -30.44
N VAL A 17 10.39 -53.52 -29.55
CA VAL A 17 10.37 -53.28 -28.11
C VAL A 17 11.81 -53.42 -27.62
N ALA A 18 12.36 -52.36 -27.02
CA ALA A 18 13.68 -52.41 -26.41
C ALA A 18 13.59 -53.16 -25.07
N TYR A 19 14.44 -54.16 -24.88
CA TYR A 19 14.57 -54.92 -23.63
C TYR A 19 15.91 -54.62 -22.97
N GLU A 20 15.96 -54.69 -21.64
CA GLU A 20 17.21 -54.62 -20.89
C GLU A 20 17.66 -56.03 -20.49
N VAL A 21 18.84 -56.44 -20.96
CA VAL A 21 19.44 -57.76 -20.71
C VAL A 21 20.73 -57.55 -19.92
N PHE A 22 20.88 -58.29 -18.82
CA PHE A 22 22.10 -58.28 -18.01
C PHE A 22 23.05 -59.36 -18.52
N ASP A 23 24.24 -58.98 -18.97
CA ASP A 23 25.23 -59.89 -19.58
C ASP A 23 26.22 -60.50 -18.59
N GLY A 24 26.02 -60.27 -17.28
CA GLY A 24 26.93 -60.67 -16.20
C GLY A 24 27.85 -59.56 -15.73
N THR A 25 27.98 -58.44 -16.47
CA THR A 25 28.81 -57.29 -16.07
C THR A 25 28.02 -55.97 -16.06
N ALA A 26 27.11 -55.77 -17.01
CA ALA A 26 26.26 -54.58 -17.06
C ALA A 26 24.88 -54.87 -17.68
N TRP A 27 23.92 -53.99 -17.41
CA TRP A 27 22.64 -53.99 -18.10
C TRP A 27 22.81 -53.34 -19.48
N LYS A 28 22.45 -54.07 -20.54
CA LYS A 28 22.49 -53.62 -21.92
C LYS A 28 21.08 -53.57 -22.49
N ARG A 29 20.72 -52.47 -23.15
CA ARG A 29 19.52 -52.48 -23.97
C ARG A 29 19.80 -53.29 -25.22
N VAL A 30 18.87 -54.13 -25.65
CA VAL A 30 18.94 -54.90 -26.90
C VAL A 30 17.62 -54.81 -27.65
N ALA A 31 17.67 -54.84 -28.98
CA ALA A 31 16.50 -54.93 -29.82
C ALA A 31 16.17 -56.41 -30.05
N LYS A 32 14.96 -56.83 -29.71
CA LYS A 32 14.47 -58.19 -29.98
C LYS A 32 13.97 -58.26 -31.42
N LYS A 33 14.54 -59.17 -32.23
CA LYS A 33 13.99 -59.55 -33.53
C LYS A 33 13.69 -61.04 -33.52
N GLU A 34 12.45 -61.40 -33.85
CA GLU A 34 12.06 -62.80 -34.05
C GLU A 34 12.28 -63.17 -35.52
N VAL A 35 13.09 -64.20 -35.75
CA VAL A 35 13.42 -64.71 -37.08
C VAL A 35 12.92 -66.15 -37.19
N HIS A 36 12.11 -66.43 -38.19
CA HIS A 36 11.63 -67.80 -38.45
C HIS A 36 12.64 -68.53 -39.35
N ASP A 37 13.21 -69.64 -38.88
CA ASP A 37 14.24 -70.40 -39.62
C ASP A 37 13.66 -71.50 -40.53
N GLY A 38 12.33 -71.58 -40.62
CA GLY A 38 11.61 -72.62 -41.37
C GLY A 38 11.09 -73.77 -40.51
N THR A 39 11.53 -73.87 -39.25
CA THR A 39 11.09 -74.92 -38.30
C THR A 39 10.68 -74.35 -36.93
N LYS A 40 11.24 -73.19 -36.54
CA LYS A 40 10.86 -72.47 -35.31
C LYS A 40 11.17 -70.98 -35.41
N TRP A 41 10.57 -70.22 -34.50
CA TRP A 41 10.98 -68.83 -34.22
C TRP A 41 12.23 -68.83 -33.34
N ILE A 42 13.27 -68.12 -33.77
CA ILE A 42 14.49 -67.86 -33.01
C ILE A 42 14.50 -66.39 -32.58
N GLU A 43 14.78 -66.13 -31.31
CA GLU A 43 15.02 -64.78 -30.79
C GLU A 43 16.47 -64.37 -31.08
N VAL A 44 16.64 -63.34 -31.91
CA VAL A 44 17.95 -62.74 -32.17
C VAL A 44 18.01 -61.40 -31.43
N PHE A 45 18.91 -61.31 -30.45
CA PHE A 45 19.28 -60.06 -29.81
C PHE A 45 20.39 -59.43 -30.64
N ALA A 46 20.06 -58.41 -31.42
CA ALA A 46 21.10 -57.56 -31.98
C ALA A 46 21.64 -56.69 -30.85
N ASP A 47 22.97 -56.52 -30.76
CA ASP A 47 23.55 -55.41 -30.03
C ASP A 47 22.75 -54.16 -30.41
N ASN A 48 22.07 -53.52 -29.45
CA ASN A 48 21.43 -52.27 -29.79
C ASN A 48 22.54 -51.38 -30.34
N PRO A 49 22.36 -50.79 -31.52
CA PRO A 49 23.23 -49.69 -31.88
C PRO A 49 23.15 -48.73 -30.69
N THR A 50 24.29 -48.50 -30.03
CA THR A 50 24.42 -47.43 -29.04
C THR A 50 23.73 -46.25 -29.68
N PRO A 51 22.66 -45.69 -29.07
CA PRO A 51 21.93 -44.61 -29.71
C PRO A 51 22.98 -43.58 -30.08
N VAL A 52 23.20 -43.40 -31.39
CA VAL A 52 24.24 -42.51 -31.88
C VAL A 52 23.79 -41.16 -31.36
N LEU A 53 24.49 -40.68 -30.35
CA LEU A 53 24.08 -39.49 -29.65
C LEU A 53 24.38 -38.39 -30.67
N GLU A 54 23.36 -37.89 -31.33
CA GLU A 54 23.54 -36.91 -32.39
C GLU A 54 23.89 -35.56 -31.75
N LYS A 55 24.68 -34.75 -32.44
CA LYS A 55 24.86 -33.35 -32.04
C LYS A 55 23.51 -32.63 -32.11
N PRO A 56 23.28 -31.59 -31.30
CA PRO A 56 22.07 -30.80 -31.41
C PRO A 56 21.99 -30.12 -32.77
N GLY A 57 20.78 -29.97 -33.30
CA GLY A 57 20.56 -29.16 -34.49
C GLY A 57 20.70 -27.66 -34.22
N ARG A 58 20.41 -26.88 -35.25
CA ARG A 58 20.44 -25.42 -35.20
C ARG A 58 19.28 -24.88 -34.35
N VAL A 59 19.59 -23.97 -33.42
CA VAL A 59 18.59 -23.25 -32.64
C VAL A 59 17.86 -22.23 -33.52
N PRO A 60 16.52 -22.07 -33.44
CA PRO A 60 15.81 -20.98 -34.13
C PRO A 60 16.27 -19.58 -33.68
N ALA A 61 15.89 -18.53 -34.40
CA ALA A 61 16.25 -17.17 -34.02
C ALA A 61 15.70 -16.84 -32.60
N PRO A 62 16.51 -16.27 -31.71
CA PRO A 62 16.05 -15.89 -30.37
C PRO A 62 15.09 -14.70 -30.45
N ARG A 63 14.04 -14.74 -29.64
CA ARG A 63 13.13 -13.62 -29.41
C ARG A 63 13.76 -12.72 -28.35
N LEU A 64 13.88 -11.43 -28.66
CA LEU A 64 14.52 -10.45 -27.80
C LEU A 64 13.49 -9.44 -27.32
N SER A 65 13.54 -9.10 -26.04
CA SER A 65 12.73 -8.03 -25.43
C SER A 65 13.58 -7.21 -24.46
N GLN A 66 13.26 -5.92 -24.32
CA GLN A 66 13.92 -5.05 -23.36
C GLN A 66 13.22 -5.14 -22.01
N VAL A 67 14.00 -5.22 -20.94
CA VAL A 67 13.52 -5.16 -19.55
C VAL A 67 14.28 -4.03 -18.87
N ASN A 68 13.56 -3.05 -18.34
CA ASN A 68 14.12 -1.94 -17.59
C ASN A 68 13.89 -2.16 -16.10
N GLN A 69 14.97 -2.19 -15.32
CA GLN A 69 14.89 -2.42 -13.88
C GLN A 69 15.98 -1.61 -13.18
N ASP A 70 15.60 -0.84 -12.16
CA ASP A 70 16.53 -0.08 -11.30
C ASP A 70 17.52 0.79 -12.10
N SER A 71 17.00 1.54 -13.09
CA SER A 71 17.77 2.37 -14.02
C SER A 71 18.78 1.62 -14.90
N LYS A 72 18.73 0.28 -14.91
CA LYS A 72 19.53 -0.58 -15.79
C LYS A 72 18.68 -1.11 -16.94
N VAL A 73 19.33 -1.34 -18.07
CA VAL A 73 18.70 -1.93 -19.26
C VAL A 73 19.18 -3.35 -19.44
N TYR A 74 18.23 -4.27 -19.53
CA TYR A 74 18.49 -5.66 -19.81
C TYR A 74 17.86 -6.07 -21.13
N ILE A 75 18.53 -6.97 -21.84
CA ILE A 75 17.96 -7.72 -22.96
C ILE A 75 17.56 -9.08 -22.41
N LYS A 76 16.25 -9.37 -22.42
CA LYS A 76 15.72 -10.71 -22.17
C LYS A 76 15.68 -11.45 -23.50
N ALA A 77 16.47 -12.52 -23.59
CA ALA A 77 16.54 -13.40 -24.74
C ALA A 77 15.83 -14.72 -24.43
N GLU A 78 14.95 -15.16 -25.32
CA GLU A 78 14.22 -16.41 -25.22
C GLU A 78 14.32 -17.18 -26.54
N TRP A 79 14.55 -18.49 -26.49
CA TRP A 79 14.69 -19.31 -27.70
C TRP A 79 14.02 -20.67 -27.54
N GLU A 80 13.75 -21.31 -28.67
CA GLU A 80 13.20 -22.66 -28.68
C GLU A 80 14.32 -23.70 -28.75
N ALA A 81 13.98 -24.96 -28.45
CA ALA A 81 14.93 -26.05 -28.67
C ALA A 81 15.16 -26.24 -30.18
N PRO A 82 16.32 -26.77 -30.61
CA PRO A 82 16.51 -27.17 -32.00
C PRO A 82 15.39 -28.12 -32.46
N PRO A 83 14.83 -27.95 -33.67
CA PRO A 83 13.77 -28.81 -34.20
C PRO A 83 14.29 -30.19 -34.65
N SER A 84 15.61 -30.37 -34.74
CA SER A 84 16.28 -31.59 -35.19
C SER A 84 17.59 -31.84 -34.43
N GLY A 85 18.15 -33.04 -34.59
CA GLY A 85 19.39 -33.49 -33.93
C GLY A 85 19.18 -33.94 -32.48
N GLY A 86 20.28 -34.13 -31.76
CA GLY A 86 20.24 -34.58 -30.38
C GLY A 86 19.71 -33.54 -29.39
N LYS A 87 19.18 -34.01 -28.26
CA LYS A 87 18.66 -33.15 -27.19
C LYS A 87 19.81 -32.32 -26.58
N PRO A 88 19.68 -30.99 -26.49
CA PRO A 88 20.68 -30.15 -25.83
C PRO A 88 20.63 -30.28 -24.30
N ASP A 89 21.80 -30.15 -23.66
CA ASP A 89 21.97 -30.04 -22.20
C ASP A 89 22.39 -28.63 -21.76
N ARG A 90 23.00 -27.84 -22.65
CA ARG A 90 23.35 -26.43 -22.43
C ARG A 90 23.35 -25.62 -23.73
N TYR A 91 23.44 -24.31 -23.56
CA TYR A 91 23.50 -23.32 -24.63
C TYR A 91 24.62 -22.31 -24.37
N THR A 92 25.36 -21.92 -25.41
CA THR A 92 26.27 -20.76 -25.36
C THR A 92 25.64 -19.59 -26.10
N ILE A 93 25.75 -18.39 -25.53
CA ILE A 93 25.15 -17.18 -26.08
C ILE A 93 26.27 -16.26 -26.54
N ARG A 94 26.13 -15.66 -27.73
CA ARG A 94 26.95 -14.52 -28.14
C ARG A 94 26.05 -13.36 -28.49
N TRP A 95 26.44 -12.17 -28.10
CA TRP A 95 25.67 -10.96 -28.37
C TRP A 95 26.59 -9.79 -28.65
N GLY A 96 26.09 -8.75 -29.29
CA GLY A 96 26.89 -7.57 -29.56
C GLY A 96 26.12 -6.51 -30.29
N HIS A 97 26.77 -5.36 -30.48
CA HIS A 97 26.22 -4.28 -31.28
C HIS A 97 26.14 -4.67 -32.76
N ALA A 98 25.15 -4.15 -33.49
CA ALA A 98 24.88 -4.50 -34.89
C ALA A 98 26.09 -4.38 -35.84
N LYS A 99 27.00 -3.45 -35.54
CA LYS A 99 28.21 -3.16 -36.35
C LYS A 99 29.52 -3.54 -35.64
N GLY A 100 29.43 -4.22 -34.50
CA GLY A 100 30.56 -4.42 -33.58
C GLY A 100 31.05 -5.87 -33.45
N SER A 101 32.05 -6.03 -32.59
CA SER A 101 32.56 -7.34 -32.16
C SER A 101 31.50 -8.10 -31.35
N TRP A 102 31.52 -9.43 -31.45
CA TRP A 102 30.72 -10.31 -30.61
C TRP A 102 31.34 -10.42 -29.22
N ILE A 103 30.49 -10.31 -28.20
CA ILE A 103 30.80 -10.53 -26.80
C ILE A 103 30.24 -11.89 -26.40
N ASP A 104 31.00 -12.63 -25.61
CA ASP A 104 30.52 -13.88 -25.01
C ASP A 104 29.46 -13.56 -23.94
N GLY A 105 28.24 -14.06 -24.13
CA GLY A 105 27.11 -13.95 -23.20
C GLY A 105 27.09 -15.07 -22.16
N GLY A 106 28.08 -15.96 -22.20
CA GLY A 106 28.22 -17.11 -21.31
C GLY A 106 27.29 -18.27 -21.66
N GLU A 107 27.19 -19.21 -20.73
CA GLU A 107 26.36 -20.40 -20.87
C GLU A 107 25.00 -20.26 -20.18
N SER A 108 24.05 -21.08 -20.62
CA SER A 108 22.74 -21.27 -20.00
C SER A 108 22.27 -22.71 -20.14
N ILE A 109 21.72 -23.28 -19.06
CA ILE A 109 21.03 -24.59 -19.06
C ILE A 109 19.52 -24.45 -19.31
N VAL A 110 19.01 -23.22 -19.31
CA VAL A 110 17.61 -22.90 -19.60
C VAL A 110 17.48 -22.09 -20.89
N ARG A 111 16.29 -22.11 -21.49
CA ARG A 111 15.98 -21.45 -22.77
C ARG A 111 15.70 -19.95 -22.67
N THR A 112 16.23 -19.31 -21.62
CA THR A 112 16.07 -17.89 -21.36
C THR A 112 17.36 -17.33 -20.76
N LYS A 113 17.70 -16.09 -21.07
CA LYS A 113 18.85 -15.37 -20.49
C LYS A 113 18.52 -13.89 -20.38
N LEU A 114 18.90 -13.30 -19.25
CA LEU A 114 18.89 -11.85 -19.05
C LEU A 114 20.32 -11.33 -19.21
N ILE A 115 20.51 -10.35 -20.09
CA ILE A 115 21.82 -9.77 -20.42
C ILE A 115 21.79 -8.29 -20.04
N LEU A 116 22.67 -7.88 -19.11
CA LEU A 116 22.83 -6.49 -18.73
C LEU A 116 23.57 -5.73 -19.84
N VAL A 117 23.01 -4.59 -20.25
CA VAL A 117 23.67 -3.65 -21.16
C VAL A 117 24.19 -2.49 -20.31
N GLU A 118 25.47 -2.53 -19.95
CA GLU A 118 26.06 -1.59 -18.97
C GLU A 118 26.12 -0.15 -19.50
N SER A 119 26.36 0.03 -20.80
CA SER A 119 26.55 1.34 -21.43
C SER A 119 25.92 1.40 -22.83
N PRO A 120 24.57 1.40 -22.93
CA PRO A 120 23.90 1.58 -24.20
C PRO A 120 24.22 2.97 -24.78
N LEU A 121 24.70 3.01 -26.02
CA LEU A 121 24.96 4.25 -26.75
C LEU A 121 23.64 4.81 -27.28
N TRP A 122 23.11 5.84 -26.62
CA TRP A 122 21.84 6.49 -26.97
C TRP A 122 21.97 7.60 -28.03
N ASP A 123 23.09 7.64 -28.76
CA ASP A 123 23.45 8.69 -29.70
C ASP A 123 22.64 8.66 -31.01
N HIS A 124 21.88 7.59 -31.25
CA HIS A 124 21.00 7.44 -32.40
C HIS A 124 19.55 7.75 -32.04
N ALA A 125 18.84 8.45 -32.94
CA ALA A 125 17.40 8.76 -32.79
C ALA A 125 16.52 7.51 -32.60
N GLU A 126 16.96 6.38 -33.13
CA GLU A 126 16.27 5.09 -33.01
C GLU A 126 16.74 4.27 -31.80
N GLY A 127 17.82 4.65 -31.12
CA GLY A 127 18.47 3.88 -30.06
C GLY A 127 19.49 2.84 -30.57
N PRO A 128 20.27 2.22 -29.66
CA PRO A 128 21.31 1.27 -30.04
C PRO A 128 20.70 -0.09 -30.45
N LYS A 129 21.25 -0.68 -31.51
CA LYS A 129 20.77 -1.95 -32.07
C LYS A 129 21.71 -3.10 -31.70
N TYR A 130 21.13 -4.16 -31.14
CA TYR A 130 21.85 -5.35 -30.71
C TYR A 130 21.40 -6.58 -31.50
N GLN A 131 22.34 -7.51 -31.62
CA GLN A 131 22.12 -8.83 -32.19
C GLN A 131 22.54 -9.92 -31.20
N LEU A 132 21.86 -11.05 -31.26
CA LEU A 132 22.12 -12.21 -30.42
C LEU A 132 22.04 -13.51 -31.21
N ARG A 133 22.97 -14.42 -30.91
CA ARG A 133 23.01 -15.79 -31.41
C ARG A 133 23.12 -16.78 -30.27
N VAL A 134 22.53 -17.95 -30.47
CA VAL A 134 22.54 -19.06 -29.52
C VAL A 134 23.09 -20.31 -30.23
N ARG A 135 23.93 -21.07 -29.53
CA ARG A 135 24.38 -22.40 -29.96
C ARG A 135 24.03 -23.44 -28.91
N ALA A 136 23.48 -24.56 -29.34
CA ALA A 136 23.12 -25.69 -28.50
C ALA A 136 24.31 -26.67 -28.36
N HIS A 137 24.42 -27.31 -27.19
CA HIS A 137 25.45 -28.31 -26.88
C HIS A 137 24.82 -29.52 -26.21
N ASN A 138 25.44 -30.68 -26.40
CA ASN A 138 25.22 -31.89 -25.62
C ASN A 138 26.50 -32.71 -25.47
N ALA A 139 26.42 -33.91 -24.90
CA ALA A 139 27.56 -34.81 -24.74
C ALA A 139 28.26 -35.21 -26.05
N SER A 140 27.57 -35.13 -27.20
CA SER A 140 28.16 -35.39 -28.54
C SER A 140 28.83 -34.17 -29.15
N GLY A 141 28.72 -33.02 -28.50
CA GLY A 141 29.35 -31.77 -28.89
C GLY A 141 28.34 -30.66 -29.17
N GLN A 142 28.83 -29.62 -29.82
CA GLN A 142 28.06 -28.43 -30.18
C GLN A 142 27.34 -28.61 -31.51
N ALA A 143 26.23 -27.89 -31.69
CA ALA A 143 25.57 -27.75 -32.97
C ALA A 143 26.53 -27.17 -34.02
N ASP A 144 26.45 -27.68 -35.25
CA ASP A 144 27.35 -27.26 -36.34
C ASP A 144 27.08 -25.80 -36.80
N ALA A 145 25.88 -25.29 -36.56
CA ALA A 145 25.48 -23.92 -36.87
C ALA A 145 24.86 -23.20 -35.67
N GLU A 146 25.14 -21.91 -35.55
CA GLU A 146 24.45 -21.01 -34.62
C GLU A 146 23.06 -20.65 -35.11
N SER A 147 22.22 -20.18 -34.19
CA SER A 147 20.94 -19.59 -34.57
C SER A 147 21.13 -18.46 -35.59
N PRO A 148 20.10 -18.17 -36.41
CA PRO A 148 20.00 -16.87 -37.06
C PRO A 148 20.06 -15.72 -36.02
N ASP A 149 20.35 -14.52 -36.50
CA ASP A 149 20.38 -13.31 -35.68
C ASP A 149 18.98 -12.97 -35.15
N GLY A 150 18.85 -12.89 -33.83
CA GLY A 150 17.77 -12.12 -33.19
C GLY A 150 18.20 -10.67 -33.08
N TRP A 151 17.29 -9.73 -33.38
CA TRP A 151 17.57 -8.30 -33.36
C TRP A 151 16.68 -7.58 -32.35
N ILE A 152 17.25 -6.57 -31.69
CA ILE A 152 16.50 -5.63 -30.87
C ILE A 152 17.10 -4.24 -31.00
N THR A 153 16.23 -3.23 -31.03
CA THR A 153 16.62 -1.83 -30.86
C THR A 153 16.18 -1.42 -29.47
N LEU A 154 17.12 -0.96 -28.65
CA LEU A 154 16.79 -0.51 -27.29
C LEU A 154 16.17 0.87 -27.34
N VAL A 155 15.13 1.06 -26.53
CA VAL A 155 14.52 2.35 -26.27
C VAL A 155 15.13 2.92 -25.00
N LYS A 156 15.48 4.21 -25.01
CA LYS A 156 16.00 4.87 -23.80
C LYS A 156 14.98 4.70 -22.67
N PRO A 157 15.36 4.12 -21.51
CA PRO A 157 14.45 4.05 -20.40
C PRO A 157 13.99 5.46 -20.06
N VAL A 158 12.68 5.62 -19.87
CA VAL A 158 12.17 6.83 -19.24
C VAL A 158 12.74 6.83 -17.83
N GLU A 159 13.48 7.87 -17.50
CA GLU A 159 14.05 8.03 -16.16
C GLU A 159 12.89 7.96 -15.16
N LYS A 160 12.98 7.00 -14.23
CA LYS A 160 11.94 6.83 -13.23
C LYS A 160 11.99 8.03 -12.31
N ILE A 161 10.96 8.88 -12.40
CA ILE A 161 10.79 10.02 -11.50
C ILE A 161 10.75 9.45 -10.07
N PRO A 162 11.62 9.90 -9.15
CA PRO A 162 11.62 9.39 -7.78
C PRO A 162 10.33 9.82 -7.06
N ALA A 163 9.93 9.04 -6.06
CA ALA A 163 8.82 9.42 -5.21
C ALA A 163 9.21 10.64 -4.34
N PRO A 164 8.25 11.52 -3.99
CA PRO A 164 8.45 12.54 -2.97
C PRO A 164 8.93 11.94 -1.65
N ALA A 165 9.89 12.61 -1.01
CA ALA A 165 10.43 12.21 0.29
C ALA A 165 9.74 12.93 1.44
N GLU A 166 9.96 12.44 2.67
CA GLU A 166 9.56 13.10 3.92
C GLU A 166 8.08 13.50 3.96
N VAL A 167 7.21 12.61 3.47
CA VAL A 167 5.77 12.84 3.54
C VAL A 167 5.34 12.86 5.00
N GLN A 168 4.63 13.91 5.40
CA GLN A 168 4.12 14.11 6.76
C GLN A 168 2.66 14.52 6.68
N VAL A 169 1.87 14.10 7.67
CA VAL A 169 0.43 14.39 7.74
C VAL A 169 0.11 14.79 9.16
N TRP A 170 -0.46 15.99 9.33
CA TRP A 170 -0.96 16.44 10.62
C TRP A 170 -2.22 17.28 10.47
N ARG A 171 -2.91 17.45 11.59
CA ARG A 171 -4.11 18.27 11.66
C ARG A 171 -3.75 19.62 12.25
N GLU A 172 -3.48 20.58 11.39
CA GLU A 172 -3.26 21.98 11.78
C GLU A 172 -3.78 22.90 10.69
N GLY A 173 -4.75 23.76 11.03
CA GLY A 173 -5.43 24.63 10.07
C GLY A 173 -6.44 23.90 9.17
N GLY A 174 -6.92 24.58 8.14
CA GLY A 174 -7.86 24.05 7.15
C GLY A 174 -9.31 23.97 7.63
N GLU A 175 -10.15 23.33 6.83
CA GLU A 175 -11.53 23.01 7.21
C GLU A 175 -11.58 21.88 8.25
N TRP A 176 -12.70 21.77 8.96
CA TRP A 176 -12.87 20.83 10.08
C TRP A 176 -12.63 19.36 9.72
N ASN A 177 -12.80 19.00 8.44
CA ASN A 177 -12.60 17.68 7.86
C ASN A 177 -11.31 17.54 7.04
N GLU A 178 -10.38 18.49 7.11
CA GLU A 178 -9.11 18.43 6.38
C GLU A 178 -7.93 18.04 7.29
N VAL A 179 -6.91 17.45 6.67
CA VAL A 179 -5.55 17.35 7.21
C VAL A 179 -4.60 18.11 6.30
N HIS A 180 -3.48 18.51 6.86
CA HIS A 180 -2.42 19.18 6.16
C HIS A 180 -1.34 18.15 5.80
N VAL A 181 -1.10 17.95 4.50
CA VAL A 181 -0.14 16.99 3.96
C VAL A 181 1.08 17.75 3.43
N PHE A 182 2.28 17.35 3.84
CA PHE A 182 3.56 17.97 3.48
C PHE A 182 4.47 16.97 2.81
N TRP A 183 5.31 17.44 1.89
CA TRP A 183 6.33 16.60 1.24
C TRP A 183 7.49 17.43 0.71
N THR A 184 8.66 16.80 0.63
CA THR A 184 9.84 17.39 0.01
C THR A 184 9.70 17.31 -1.52
N PRO A 185 9.83 18.43 -2.25
CA PRO A 185 9.61 18.47 -3.69
C PRO A 185 10.65 17.68 -4.47
N VAL A 186 10.23 17.06 -5.57
CA VAL A 186 11.13 16.44 -6.54
C VAL A 186 11.60 17.49 -7.53
N THR A 187 12.92 17.63 -7.68
CA THR A 187 13.53 18.64 -8.58
C THR A 187 13.00 18.52 -10.01
N GLY A 188 12.59 19.65 -10.59
CA GLY A 188 12.03 19.69 -11.95
C GLY A 188 10.56 19.31 -12.07
N HIS A 189 9.88 19.04 -10.94
CA HIS A 189 8.46 18.68 -10.92
C HIS A 189 7.65 19.57 -9.99
N GLU A 190 6.57 20.14 -10.54
CA GLU A 190 5.70 21.10 -9.84
C GLU A 190 4.31 20.53 -9.51
N ASP A 191 3.92 19.46 -10.19
CA ASP A 191 2.60 18.86 -10.08
C ASP A 191 2.66 17.54 -9.35
N TYR A 192 1.73 17.33 -8.42
CA TYR A 192 1.70 16.15 -7.56
C TYR A 192 0.28 15.61 -7.42
N THR A 193 0.17 14.31 -7.21
CA THR A 193 -1.07 13.62 -6.87
C THR A 193 -0.95 13.03 -5.47
N ILE A 194 -1.93 13.31 -4.62
CA ILE A 194 -2.07 12.75 -3.28
C ILE A 194 -3.19 11.72 -3.32
N ARG A 195 -2.94 10.51 -2.83
CA ARG A 195 -3.99 9.50 -2.62
C ARG A 195 -4.22 9.31 -1.14
N VAL A 196 -5.50 9.24 -0.79
CA VAL A 196 -5.95 8.90 0.56
C VAL A 196 -6.57 7.52 0.53
N TRP A 197 -6.12 6.66 1.43
CA TRP A 197 -6.59 5.30 1.59
C TRP A 197 -7.36 5.15 2.90
N HIS A 198 -8.38 4.30 2.88
CA HIS A 198 -9.06 3.83 4.07
C HIS A 198 -9.36 2.34 3.87
N GLN A 199 -8.97 1.51 4.84
CA GLN A 199 -9.22 0.06 4.81
C GLN A 199 -8.73 -0.61 3.50
N GLY A 200 -7.54 -0.21 3.02
CA GLY A 200 -6.93 -0.77 1.82
C GLY A 200 -7.56 -0.32 0.49
N LYS A 201 -8.45 0.67 0.50
CA LYS A 201 -9.04 1.26 -0.72
C LYS A 201 -8.74 2.75 -0.82
N VAL A 202 -8.44 3.24 -2.02
CA VAL A 202 -8.36 4.68 -2.29
C VAL A 202 -9.75 5.27 -2.12
N VAL A 203 -9.90 6.20 -1.17
CA VAL A 203 -11.15 6.91 -0.90
C VAL A 203 -11.16 8.33 -1.45
N ASN A 204 -9.98 8.93 -1.64
CA ASN A 204 -9.86 10.24 -2.27
C ASN A 204 -8.55 10.35 -3.08
N THR A 205 -8.56 11.21 -4.08
CA THR A 205 -7.37 11.56 -4.88
C THR A 205 -7.42 13.05 -5.18
N VAL A 206 -6.33 13.75 -4.83
CA VAL A 206 -6.20 15.19 -5.00
C VAL A 206 -5.00 15.46 -5.90
N ASP A 207 -5.25 16.10 -7.04
CA ASP A 207 -4.19 16.65 -7.88
C ASP A 207 -3.87 18.07 -7.45
N THR A 208 -2.59 18.37 -7.37
CA THR A 208 -2.06 19.70 -7.06
C THR A 208 -1.18 20.17 -8.20
N THR A 209 -1.20 21.48 -8.45
CA THR A 209 -0.44 22.10 -9.55
C THR A 209 0.26 23.35 -9.05
N GLY A 210 1.57 23.43 -9.27
CA GLY A 210 2.34 24.66 -9.06
C GLY A 210 2.36 25.20 -7.62
N LEU A 211 2.17 24.35 -6.61
CA LEU A 211 2.17 24.80 -5.21
C LEU A 211 3.54 25.44 -4.83
N PRO A 212 3.58 26.58 -4.14
CA PRO A 212 4.86 27.11 -3.67
C PRO A 212 5.45 26.21 -2.58
N VAL A 213 6.77 26.26 -2.44
CA VAL A 213 7.48 25.66 -1.32
C VAL A 213 7.42 26.63 -0.14
N ASN A 214 7.11 26.15 1.06
CA ASN A 214 7.09 26.95 2.28
C ASN A 214 8.51 27.26 2.79
N ASP A 215 8.62 28.08 3.83
CA ASP A 215 9.92 28.51 4.40
C ASP A 215 10.79 27.35 4.91
N ALA A 216 10.19 26.19 5.19
CA ALA A 216 10.87 24.98 5.65
C ALA A 216 11.27 24.03 4.50
N GLY A 217 11.00 24.40 3.24
CA GLY A 217 11.39 23.59 2.07
C GLY A 217 10.35 22.55 1.64
N TYR A 218 9.14 22.55 2.22
CA TYR A 218 8.08 21.60 1.89
C TYR A 218 7.03 22.19 0.96
N ARG A 219 6.47 21.36 0.09
CA ARG A 219 5.16 21.61 -0.51
C ARG A 219 4.09 21.14 0.45
N GLN A 220 2.92 21.78 0.42
CA GLN A 220 1.86 21.50 1.37
C GLN A 220 0.47 21.66 0.74
N GLN A 221 -0.47 20.81 1.14
CA GLN A 221 -1.85 20.86 0.67
C GLN A 221 -2.81 20.40 1.78
N TYR A 222 -3.94 21.09 1.90
CA TYR A 222 -5.07 20.63 2.71
C TYR A 222 -5.87 19.57 1.93
N VAL A 223 -6.12 18.43 2.58
CA VAL A 223 -6.78 17.28 1.99
C VAL A 223 -7.85 16.77 2.96
N ALA A 224 -9.11 16.78 2.54
CA ALA A 224 -10.17 16.07 3.25
C ALA A 224 -10.11 14.58 2.89
N PRO A 225 -9.88 13.64 3.83
CA PRO A 225 -9.86 12.21 3.51
C PRO A 225 -11.21 11.72 3.00
N VAL A 226 -12.29 12.20 3.61
CA VAL A 226 -13.70 11.98 3.25
C VAL A 226 -14.52 13.19 3.69
N PRO A 227 -15.76 13.39 3.19
CA PRO A 227 -16.57 14.54 3.60
C PRO A 227 -16.88 14.60 5.11
N THR A 228 -17.07 13.44 5.76
CA THR A 228 -17.47 13.34 7.17
C THR A 228 -16.67 12.25 7.91
N PRO A 229 -15.39 12.49 8.19
CA PRO A 229 -14.54 11.53 8.90
C PRO A 229 -15.05 11.35 10.34
N GLN A 230 -14.96 10.11 10.83
CA GLN A 230 -15.38 9.72 12.18
C GLN A 230 -14.15 9.59 13.08
N TRP A 231 -14.34 9.90 14.36
CA TRP A 231 -13.32 9.72 15.36
C TRP A 231 -12.81 8.27 15.38
N GLY A 232 -11.49 8.12 15.47
CA GLY A 232 -10.80 6.84 15.48
C GLY A 232 -10.58 6.20 14.11
N GLN A 233 -11.13 6.74 13.02
CA GLN A 233 -10.83 6.25 11.67
C GLN A 233 -9.35 6.47 11.33
N VAL A 234 -8.74 5.49 10.67
CA VAL A 234 -7.35 5.57 10.23
C VAL A 234 -7.31 5.74 8.72
N PHE A 235 -6.53 6.70 8.25
CA PHE A 235 -6.32 6.98 6.83
C PHE A 235 -4.84 6.91 6.50
N ASP A 236 -4.49 6.34 5.36
CA ASP A 236 -3.12 6.39 4.85
C ASP A 236 -3.00 7.39 3.71
N TYR A 237 -1.89 8.10 3.66
CA TYR A 237 -1.61 9.09 2.63
C TYR A 237 -0.34 8.70 1.89
N GLU A 238 -0.36 8.84 0.57
CA GLU A 238 0.81 8.70 -0.28
C GLU A 238 0.81 9.82 -1.33
N VAL A 239 2.00 10.29 -1.68
CA VAL A 239 2.20 11.38 -2.63
C VAL A 239 3.05 10.88 -3.79
N SER A 240 2.73 11.30 -5.00
CA SER A 240 3.53 11.06 -6.19
C SER A 240 3.63 12.33 -7.03
N VAL A 241 4.67 12.44 -7.86
CA VAL A 241 4.67 13.40 -8.96
C VAL A 241 3.53 13.04 -9.91
N LYS A 242 2.78 14.03 -10.38
CA LYS A 242 1.61 13.80 -11.23
C LYS A 242 2.00 13.02 -12.49
N GLY A 243 1.36 11.88 -12.71
CA GLY A 243 1.62 10.97 -13.84
C GLY A 243 2.81 10.03 -13.66
N ALA A 244 3.52 10.07 -12.53
CA ALA A 244 4.55 9.09 -12.20
C ALA A 244 3.96 7.85 -11.51
N ASP A 245 4.63 6.71 -11.68
CA ASP A 245 4.28 5.45 -11.00
C ASP A 245 5.04 5.28 -9.66
N SER A 246 5.82 6.27 -9.26
CA SER A 246 6.61 6.25 -8.02
C SER A 246 5.85 6.94 -6.90
N TRP A 247 5.32 6.17 -5.96
CA TRP A 247 4.61 6.65 -4.78
C TRP A 247 5.52 6.68 -3.56
N SER A 248 5.30 7.64 -2.67
CA SER A 248 5.94 7.67 -1.36
C SER A 248 5.57 6.43 -0.55
N GLY A 249 6.24 6.23 0.58
CA GLY A 249 5.69 5.37 1.63
C GLY A 249 4.33 5.90 2.09
N ARG A 250 3.48 4.99 2.57
CA ARG A 250 2.20 5.35 3.19
C ARG A 250 2.44 5.93 4.58
N VAL A 251 1.82 7.07 4.83
CA VAL A 251 1.83 7.73 6.14
C VAL A 251 0.46 7.55 6.77
N GLU A 252 0.42 6.84 7.89
CA GLU A 252 -0.80 6.60 8.65
C GLU A 252 -1.16 7.85 9.47
N HIS A 253 -2.42 8.25 9.42
CA HIS A 253 -2.96 9.30 10.29
C HIS A 253 -4.31 8.84 10.86
N LYS A 254 -4.36 8.73 12.19
CA LYS A 254 -5.58 8.44 12.94
C LYS A 254 -6.38 9.72 13.14
N TRP A 255 -7.60 9.74 12.63
CA TRP A 255 -8.54 10.83 12.76
C TRP A 255 -8.97 10.99 14.23
N ALA A 256 -8.42 12.00 14.88
CA ALA A 256 -8.83 12.43 16.22
C ALA A 256 -9.85 13.58 16.19
N GLY A 257 -10.33 13.96 14.99
CA GLY A 257 -11.25 15.09 14.84
C GLY A 257 -12.66 14.80 15.35
N TYR A 258 -13.37 15.88 15.67
CA TYR A 258 -14.74 15.87 16.15
C TYR A 258 -15.66 15.07 15.22
N SER A 259 -16.42 14.14 15.79
CA SER A 259 -17.61 13.57 15.15
C SER A 259 -18.51 14.72 14.72
N VAL A 260 -18.98 14.72 13.46
CA VAL A 260 -20.01 15.68 13.01
C VAL A 260 -21.26 15.43 13.82
N GLY A 261 -21.43 16.29 14.80
CA GLY A 261 -22.01 15.93 16.08
C GLY A 261 -21.08 16.48 17.15
N ALA A 262 -20.66 17.75 16.99
CA ALA A 262 -20.12 18.53 18.09
C ALA A 262 -20.99 18.20 19.31
N PRO A 263 -20.41 17.89 20.47
CA PRO A 263 -21.17 17.77 21.70
C PRO A 263 -22.07 19.01 21.72
N GLY A 264 -23.37 18.85 21.43
CA GLY A 264 -24.24 20.00 21.19
C GLY A 264 -24.09 20.87 22.44
N LYS A 265 -23.86 22.19 22.28
CA LYS A 265 -23.66 23.10 23.42
C LYS A 265 -24.59 22.63 24.53
N PRO A 266 -24.06 22.26 25.72
CA PRO A 266 -24.88 21.66 26.75
C PRO A 266 -26.11 22.55 26.92
N LYS A 267 -27.31 22.00 26.70
CA LYS A 267 -28.53 22.77 26.87
C LYS A 267 -28.65 23.02 28.35
N VAL A 268 -28.21 24.20 28.79
CA VAL A 268 -28.29 24.63 30.18
C VAL A 268 -29.72 25.10 30.43
N SER A 269 -30.39 24.48 31.39
CA SER A 269 -31.63 24.99 31.97
C SER A 269 -31.36 25.40 33.40
N ILE A 270 -31.55 26.68 33.69
CA ILE A 270 -31.46 27.22 35.04
C ILE A 270 -32.87 27.22 35.62
N ARG A 271 -33.05 26.57 36.77
CA ARG A 271 -34.30 26.65 37.53
C ARG A 271 -34.02 27.34 38.85
N GLN A 272 -34.64 28.49 39.04
CA GLN A 272 -34.67 29.14 40.34
C GLN A 272 -35.64 28.37 41.24
N VAL A 273 -35.14 27.86 42.36
CA VAL A 273 -35.95 27.14 43.34
C VAL A 273 -36.02 28.00 44.60
N TRP A 274 -37.17 28.63 44.82
CA TRP A 274 -37.47 29.33 46.06
C TRP A 274 -38.00 28.31 47.08
N TRP A 275 -37.26 28.11 48.15
CA TRP A 275 -37.74 27.33 49.29
C TRP A 275 -38.43 28.27 50.29
N PRO A 276 -39.72 28.05 50.62
CA PRO A 276 -40.46 28.92 51.53
C PRO A 276 -40.11 28.75 53.02
N GLU A 277 -39.11 27.94 53.38
CA GLU A 277 -38.65 27.80 54.76
C GLU A 277 -37.51 28.78 55.06
N GLU A 278 -37.71 29.60 56.10
CA GLU A 278 -36.83 30.70 56.57
C GLU A 278 -35.38 30.29 56.90
N GLU A 279 -35.01 29.00 56.83
CA GLU A 279 -33.72 28.49 57.29
C GLU A 279 -32.73 28.04 56.21
N LYS A 280 -33.11 28.00 54.91
CA LYS A 280 -32.24 27.34 53.90
C LYS A 280 -31.53 28.25 52.88
N GLY A 281 -31.79 29.56 52.89
CA GLY A 281 -31.12 30.49 51.97
C GLY A 281 -31.54 30.29 50.50
N ASN A 282 -31.02 31.14 49.62
CA ASN A 282 -31.34 31.09 48.19
C ASN A 282 -30.48 30.02 47.51
N HIS A 283 -31.12 29.05 46.86
CA HIS A 283 -30.45 28.03 46.05
C HIS A 283 -30.69 28.28 44.57
N LEU A 284 -29.68 27.96 43.76
CA LEU A 284 -29.84 27.87 42.32
C LEU A 284 -29.54 26.45 41.86
N ASP A 285 -30.54 25.81 41.25
CA ASP A 285 -30.37 24.53 40.59
C ASP A 285 -30.00 24.75 39.12
N ILE A 286 -28.83 24.27 38.75
CA ILE A 286 -28.33 24.32 37.38
C ILE A 286 -28.34 22.90 36.84
N GLU A 287 -29.11 22.68 35.78
CA GLU A 287 -29.20 21.41 35.07
C GLU A 287 -28.69 21.61 33.64
N TRP A 288 -27.94 20.65 33.10
CA TRP A 288 -27.54 20.64 31.70
C TRP A 288 -27.70 19.26 31.08
N ALA A 289 -28.07 19.24 29.81
CA ALA A 289 -28.02 17.99 29.03
C ALA A 289 -26.56 17.66 28.69
N ALA A 290 -26.15 16.42 28.95
CA ALA A 290 -24.86 15.90 28.50
C ALA A 290 -24.75 16.11 26.99
N PRO A 291 -23.61 16.62 26.49
CA PRO A 291 -23.49 16.98 25.11
C PRO A 291 -23.21 15.71 24.28
N GLY A 292 -24.27 14.99 23.90
CA GLY A 292 -24.20 13.75 23.11
C GLY A 292 -24.31 12.46 23.93
N THR A 293 -24.16 11.32 23.25
CA THR A 293 -24.20 9.96 23.83
C THR A 293 -22.82 9.45 24.23
N ASP A 294 -21.81 10.31 24.30
CA ASP A 294 -20.46 9.92 24.66
C ASP A 294 -20.39 9.60 26.16
N PRO A 295 -20.24 8.32 26.56
CA PRO A 295 -20.19 7.93 27.96
C PRO A 295 -18.90 8.38 28.66
N ASP A 296 -17.89 8.87 27.92
CA ASP A 296 -16.54 9.13 28.44
C ASP A 296 -16.29 10.62 28.78
N HIS A 297 -17.33 11.47 28.80
CA HIS A 297 -17.21 12.83 29.33
C HIS A 297 -17.06 12.80 30.86
N ALA A 298 -15.83 12.81 31.34
CA ALA A 298 -15.53 12.54 32.74
C ALA A 298 -15.85 13.71 33.70
N PHE A 299 -15.82 14.98 33.27
CA PHE A 299 -16.01 16.13 34.17
C PHE A 299 -16.64 17.35 33.47
N TYR A 300 -17.42 18.13 34.21
CA TYR A 300 -17.98 19.43 33.84
C TYR A 300 -17.40 20.52 34.75
N ARG A 301 -17.13 21.72 34.21
CA ARG A 301 -16.69 22.88 34.98
C ARG A 301 -17.72 24.01 34.88
N VAL A 302 -18.39 24.29 35.97
CA VAL A 302 -19.32 25.41 36.04
C VAL A 302 -18.58 26.63 36.57
N GLU A 303 -18.48 27.69 35.77
CA GLU A 303 -18.01 29.00 36.22
C GLU A 303 -19.20 29.93 36.42
N TRP A 304 -19.19 30.69 37.50
CA TRP A 304 -20.26 31.66 37.77
C TRP A 304 -19.69 33.02 38.14
N PHE A 305 -20.43 34.07 37.79
CA PHE A 305 -20.08 35.46 38.04
C PHE A 305 -21.33 36.20 38.53
N ALA A 306 -21.33 36.68 39.76
CA ALA A 306 -22.41 37.47 40.33
C ALA A 306 -21.96 38.92 40.54
N THR A 307 -22.80 39.87 40.13
CA THR A 307 -22.58 41.30 40.41
C THR A 307 -23.65 41.79 41.38
N GLY A 308 -23.25 42.11 42.61
CA GLY A 308 -24.12 42.72 43.61
C GLY A 308 -24.58 44.12 43.18
N SER A 309 -25.68 44.60 43.73
CA SER A 309 -26.23 45.93 43.39
C SER A 309 -25.29 47.11 43.69
N ASN A 310 -24.30 46.91 44.55
CA ASN A 310 -23.23 47.87 44.85
C ASN A 310 -22.04 47.78 43.87
N GLY A 311 -22.15 46.97 42.81
CA GLY A 311 -21.08 46.72 41.84
C GLY A 311 -20.01 45.72 42.30
N THR A 312 -20.17 45.10 43.48
CA THR A 312 -19.22 44.07 43.94
C THR A 312 -19.37 42.82 43.09
N GLN A 313 -18.28 42.37 42.49
CA GLN A 313 -18.24 41.14 41.71
C GLN A 313 -17.76 39.98 42.58
N THR A 314 -18.43 38.84 42.47
CA THR A 314 -18.00 37.57 43.05
C THR A 314 -18.04 36.51 41.97
N SER A 315 -17.11 35.55 42.03
CA SER A 315 -17.05 34.45 41.08
C SER A 315 -16.62 33.17 41.78
N GLY A 316 -16.90 32.04 41.14
CA GLY A 316 -16.47 30.75 41.62
C GLY A 316 -16.47 29.70 40.52
N THR A 317 -15.89 28.55 40.84
CA THR A 317 -15.77 27.41 39.94
C THR A 317 -16.17 26.14 40.66
N ILE A 318 -17.00 25.32 40.01
CA ILE A 318 -17.38 23.98 40.48
C ILE A 318 -16.99 22.97 39.42
N ASN A 319 -16.20 21.97 39.82
CA ASN A 319 -15.96 20.79 39.00
C ASN A 319 -16.90 19.67 39.45
N THR A 320 -17.64 19.06 38.54
CA THR A 320 -18.59 17.99 38.85
C THR A 320 -18.65 16.96 37.73
N THR A 321 -18.92 15.70 38.06
CA THR A 321 -19.18 14.64 37.06
C THR A 321 -20.66 14.47 36.76
N SER A 322 -21.53 15.13 37.53
CA SER A 322 -22.98 15.08 37.41
C SER A 322 -23.49 16.07 36.37
N THR A 323 -24.57 15.75 35.66
CA THR A 323 -25.32 16.66 34.77
C THR A 323 -26.23 17.65 35.50
N LYS A 324 -26.22 17.59 36.84
CA LYS A 324 -26.94 18.48 37.74
C LYS A 324 -26.04 18.91 38.89
N THR A 325 -26.07 20.20 39.24
CA THR A 325 -25.45 20.73 40.45
C THR A 325 -26.33 21.80 41.09
N SER A 326 -26.21 21.96 42.40
CA SER A 326 -26.90 23.00 43.16
C SER A 326 -25.87 23.96 43.73
N LEU A 327 -26.00 25.25 43.42
CA LEU A 327 -25.16 26.30 43.98
C LEU A 327 -25.88 26.91 45.19
N HIS A 328 -25.27 26.79 46.36
CA HIS A 328 -25.71 27.49 47.56
C HIS A 328 -25.13 28.89 47.55
N LEU A 329 -25.98 29.91 47.39
CA LEU A 329 -25.53 31.31 47.34
C LEU A 329 -25.16 31.88 48.71
N THR A 330 -25.28 31.10 49.78
CA THR A 330 -24.85 31.48 51.14
C THR A 330 -23.34 31.64 51.27
N ASP A 331 -22.55 31.02 50.38
CA ASP A 331 -21.09 31.09 50.38
C ASP A 331 -20.57 32.33 49.63
N ALA A 332 -21.42 33.00 48.86
CA ALA A 332 -21.13 34.28 48.23
C ALA A 332 -21.55 35.38 49.22
N VAL A 333 -20.57 35.99 49.89
CA VAL A 333 -20.76 37.15 50.76
C VAL A 333 -21.52 38.24 50.01
N VAL A 334 -22.84 38.34 50.22
CA VAL A 334 -23.66 39.52 50.55
C VAL A 334 -25.10 38.99 50.75
N GLY A 335 -25.79 39.41 51.82
CA GLY A 335 -27.20 39.08 52.07
C GLY A 335 -28.14 39.42 50.90
N PRO A 336 -29.42 39.03 50.94
CA PRO A 336 -30.33 39.09 49.79
C PRO A 336 -30.49 40.52 49.28
N VAL A 337 -29.68 40.91 48.29
CA VAL A 337 -29.79 42.25 47.70
C VAL A 337 -30.73 42.19 46.52
N LYS A 338 -31.93 42.70 46.77
CA LYS A 338 -32.95 42.99 45.77
C LYS A 338 -32.31 43.75 44.60
N GLY A 339 -32.37 43.19 43.39
CA GLY A 339 -31.87 43.83 42.17
C GLY A 339 -30.42 43.51 41.76
N SER A 340 -29.86 42.36 42.19
CA SER A 340 -28.57 41.89 41.68
C SER A 340 -28.74 41.14 40.34
N ASN A 341 -27.84 41.41 39.38
CA ASN A 341 -27.74 40.64 38.14
C ASN A 341 -26.70 39.54 38.32
N VAL A 342 -27.08 38.30 38.03
CA VAL A 342 -26.18 37.16 38.10
C VAL A 342 -26.08 36.52 36.72
N SER A 343 -24.84 36.36 36.25
CA SER A 343 -24.54 35.81 34.93
C SER A 343 -23.77 34.50 35.11
N PHE A 344 -24.19 33.46 34.40
CA PHE A 344 -23.58 32.13 34.49
C PHE A 344 -22.84 31.79 33.22
N LYS A 345 -21.68 31.13 33.36
CA LYS A 345 -20.90 30.59 32.23
C LYS A 345 -20.55 29.13 32.53
N ALA A 346 -21.36 28.21 32.02
CA ALA A 346 -21.01 26.80 32.09
C ALA A 346 -19.96 26.47 31.02
N LEU A 347 -18.87 25.82 31.40
CA LEU A 347 -17.83 25.28 30.52
C LEU A 347 -17.83 23.74 30.59
N ALA A 348 -18.03 23.08 29.46
CA ALA A 348 -17.78 21.64 29.38
C ALA A 348 -16.31 21.45 28.95
N HIS A 349 -15.51 20.77 29.77
CA HIS A 349 -14.17 20.35 29.38
C HIS A 349 -14.18 18.84 29.12
N SER A 350 -13.53 18.40 28.05
CA SER A 350 -13.18 17.00 27.86
C SER A 350 -11.74 16.79 28.34
N THR A 351 -11.47 15.74 29.10
CA THR A 351 -10.18 15.50 29.76
C THR A 351 -9.20 14.67 28.92
N ASN A 352 -9.36 14.56 27.61
CA ASN A 352 -8.28 14.00 26.80
C ASN A 352 -7.12 15.00 26.79
N GLU A 353 -6.01 14.62 27.43
CA GLU A 353 -4.93 15.45 27.98
C GLU A 353 -4.19 16.39 26.99
N ASP A 354 -4.56 16.41 25.71
CA ASP A 354 -3.86 17.20 24.67
C ASP A 354 -4.68 18.36 24.08
N HIS A 355 -5.99 18.50 24.39
CA HIS A 355 -6.81 19.59 23.83
C HIS A 355 -7.88 20.10 24.80
N SER A 356 -7.65 21.25 25.45
CA SER A 356 -8.70 22.00 26.14
C SER A 356 -9.30 23.06 25.19
N GLU A 357 -10.56 22.89 24.78
CA GLU A 357 -11.34 23.96 24.15
C GLU A 357 -12.47 24.41 25.08
N ASP A 358 -12.63 25.73 25.22
CA ASP A 358 -13.63 26.36 26.09
C ASP A 358 -14.98 26.52 25.37
N PHE A 359 -15.99 25.74 25.75
CA PHE A 359 -17.35 25.93 25.26
C PHE A 359 -18.18 26.79 26.22
N ALA A 360 -18.28 28.09 25.94
CA ALA A 360 -19.08 29.00 26.76
C ALA A 360 -20.54 29.10 26.29
N THR A 361 -21.49 28.85 27.19
CA THR A 361 -22.86 29.34 27.07
C THR A 361 -23.11 30.34 28.19
N SER A 362 -23.36 31.61 27.85
CA SER A 362 -23.78 32.62 28.81
C SER A 362 -25.31 32.65 28.87
N VAL A 363 -25.86 32.48 30.07
CA VAL A 363 -27.28 32.78 30.34
C VAL A 363 -27.31 33.91 31.35
N GLU A 364 -27.86 35.05 30.94
CA GLU A 364 -28.19 36.15 31.84
C GLU A 364 -29.62 35.92 32.35
N SER A 365 -29.81 35.93 33.67
CA SER A 365 -31.14 35.93 34.25
C SER A 365 -31.30 37.12 35.19
N ASP A 366 -32.27 37.98 34.90
CA ASP A 366 -32.68 39.03 35.81
C ASP A 366 -33.48 38.39 36.97
N MET A 367 -32.90 38.39 38.15
CA MET A 367 -33.62 37.95 39.36
C MET A 367 -34.63 39.03 39.78
N THR A 368 -35.80 39.01 39.15
CA THR A 368 -36.96 39.79 39.60
C THR A 368 -37.72 39.01 40.68
N THR A 369 -38.16 39.72 41.72
CA THR A 369 -38.97 39.11 42.78
C THR A 369 -40.36 38.77 42.21
N PRO A 370 -40.95 37.61 42.54
CA PRO A 370 -42.35 37.39 42.24
C PRO A 370 -43.17 38.49 42.91
N THR A 371 -44.00 39.17 42.13
CA THR A 371 -45.00 40.10 42.68
C THR A 371 -46.00 39.23 43.42
N TRP A 372 -45.91 39.20 44.75
CA TRP A 372 -46.97 38.63 45.57
C TRP A 372 -48.22 39.48 45.28
N LEU A 373 -49.20 38.89 44.57
CA LEU A 373 -50.56 39.40 44.58
C LEU A 373 -50.98 39.41 46.06
N ALA A 374 -51.27 40.61 46.56
CA ALA A 374 -51.64 40.87 47.95
C ALA A 374 -52.83 40.04 48.40
#